data_AF-A0A924WUH4-F1
#
_entry.id   AF-A0A924WUH4-F1
#
_cell.length_a   1.000
_cell.length_b   1.000
_cell.length_c   1.000
_cell.angle_alpha   90.00
_cell.angle_beta   90.00
_cell.angle_gamma   90.00
#
_symmetry.space_group_name_H-M   'P 1'
#
loop_
_entity.id
_entity.type
_entity.pdbx_description
1 polymer ?
#
loop_
_entity_poly.entity_id
_entity_poly.type
_entity_poly.pdbx_seq_one_letter_code
_entity_poly.pdbx_strand_id
1 'polypeptide(L)'
;MLRTFGLLLLLLSSVASAESPKVPLGPRITGNHDITFQPFAEGEKLDRMTDTEVMRLFRKDKQWTLIFEKAQLPEPTPIADGRDPQGREQAGYLAAAVTLIRSADPSADVLRSDLLDTGALRIGLIIASIKSGERERALLQRALVEVTPRLYYSIEMRSPAPLTGLDEDPSAREAAETFRAIVDSIQRVDLSKVREDQDQRLFRTRALFVEWNAKRIQSVLIPEAYLRIRRDGKDVGYIYVAEEAATLPRPVIEKKAIEVAAEKAAGVRVSMRMRTMPEQGKMIDTQSWMFVTTDRRHEVWSATTLAKDANAKNESEKEVHLTELGASDMKQERVFDRDMKPGDFKDADKQGSQPFRMVDEYKLVVNTESGTGVAPPVERDLPPFYLPQALAWTLPRLLPLNRPTGYLFASYSPDMRQVMLRYVDVGLEGDTSIGGIKARAVPITERLGDDGSPTVHYVTMSGQYLGTMNQQTGLVITPTDRASLLKIWKDANLTQPVPAAARLGPAPVGPAAEPMGPPAMGR
;
A
#
# COMPACT_ATOMS: atom_id res chain seq x y z
N MET A 1 -50.30 7.36 -12.48
CA MET A 1 -48.86 7.32 -12.10
C MET A 1 -48.62 7.44 -10.59
N LEU A 2 -49.56 7.10 -9.70
CA LEU A 2 -49.40 7.25 -8.24
C LEU A 2 -49.63 5.95 -7.43
N ARG A 3 -49.63 4.77 -8.07
CA ARG A 3 -49.98 3.49 -7.42
C ARG A 3 -48.81 2.50 -7.21
N THR A 4 -47.58 2.83 -7.64
CA THR A 4 -46.43 1.91 -7.57
C THR A 4 -45.41 2.21 -6.47
N PHE A 5 -45.69 3.16 -5.57
CA PHE A 5 -44.73 3.63 -4.55
C PHE A 5 -44.99 3.11 -3.11
N GLY A 6 -46.05 2.32 -2.91
CA GLY A 6 -46.59 2.05 -1.57
C GLY A 6 -45.88 0.97 -0.75
N LEU A 7 -45.23 -0.02 -1.37
CA LEU A 7 -44.71 -1.19 -0.65
C LEU A 7 -43.18 -1.16 -0.43
N LEU A 8 -42.40 -0.61 -1.36
CA LEU A 8 -40.96 -0.41 -1.17
C LEU A 8 -40.64 0.53 0.03
N LEU A 9 -41.56 1.45 0.37
CA LEU A 9 -41.44 2.32 1.55
C LEU A 9 -41.62 1.55 2.88
N LEU A 10 -42.37 0.44 2.86
CA LEU A 10 -42.76 -0.34 4.05
C LEU A 10 -41.73 -1.41 4.45
N LEU A 11 -40.84 -1.82 3.57
CA LEU A 11 -39.89 -2.92 3.84
C LEU A 11 -38.71 -2.53 4.77
N LEU A 12 -38.56 -1.25 5.10
CA LEU A 12 -37.47 -0.76 5.98
C LEU A 12 -37.91 0.29 7.02
N SER A 13 -39.15 0.78 6.97
CA SER A 13 -39.71 1.65 8.01
C SER A 13 -40.39 0.80 9.09
N SER A 14 -39.64 0.47 10.15
CA SER A 14 -40.15 0.10 11.48
C SER A 14 -41.41 -0.81 11.52
N VAL A 15 -41.23 -2.12 11.34
CA VAL A 15 -42.15 -3.11 11.91
C VAL A 15 -41.50 -3.68 13.17
N ALA A 16 -42.10 -3.36 14.31
CA ALA A 16 -41.75 -3.98 15.57
C ALA A 16 -42.04 -5.49 15.52
N SER A 17 -41.00 -6.29 15.78
CA SER A 17 -41.07 -7.59 16.44
C SER A 17 -41.94 -8.70 15.83
N ALA A 18 -41.75 -8.99 14.55
CA ALA A 18 -41.87 -10.37 14.06
C ALA A 18 -40.45 -10.86 13.78
N GLU A 19 -40.06 -12.04 14.29
CA GLU A 19 -38.75 -12.64 13.99
C GLU A 19 -38.57 -12.73 12.47
N SER A 20 -37.79 -11.81 11.90
CA SER A 20 -37.47 -11.86 10.49
C SER A 20 -36.79 -13.20 10.19
N PRO A 21 -37.14 -13.88 9.08
CA PRO A 21 -36.49 -15.12 8.71
C PRO A 21 -34.97 -14.91 8.73
N LYS A 22 -34.26 -15.76 9.48
CA LYS A 22 -32.80 -15.67 9.60
C LYS A 22 -32.18 -15.93 8.24
N VAL A 23 -31.81 -14.85 7.54
CA VAL A 23 -31.05 -14.95 6.29
C VAL A 23 -29.70 -15.61 6.60
N PRO A 24 -29.31 -16.69 5.91
CA PRO A 24 -28.01 -17.31 6.12
C PRO A 24 -26.90 -16.39 5.60
N LEU A 25 -26.13 -15.82 6.54
CA LEU A 25 -24.93 -15.05 6.25
C LEU A 25 -23.68 -15.92 6.38
N GLY A 26 -22.65 -15.58 5.61
CA GLY A 26 -21.36 -16.25 5.60
C GLY A 26 -20.46 -15.89 6.80
N PRO A 27 -19.21 -16.38 6.80
CA PRO A 27 -18.23 -16.00 7.80
C PRO A 27 -17.96 -14.50 7.75
N ARG A 28 -17.69 -13.90 8.90
CA ARG A 28 -17.37 -12.47 9.00
C ARG A 28 -16.08 -12.15 8.25
N ILE A 29 -16.13 -11.05 7.51
CA ILE A 29 -15.02 -10.50 6.73
C ILE A 29 -14.60 -9.20 7.38
N THR A 30 -13.29 -8.96 7.45
CA THR A 30 -12.69 -7.73 7.95
C THR A 30 -12.15 -6.93 6.75
N GLY A 31 -12.64 -5.71 6.56
CA GLY A 31 -12.07 -4.78 5.58
C GLY A 31 -10.94 -3.99 6.20
N ASN A 32 -9.70 -4.33 5.85
CA ASN A 32 -8.44 -3.70 6.25
C ASN A 32 -8.49 -3.03 7.64
N HIS A 33 -9.04 -3.76 8.61
CA HIS A 33 -9.14 -3.41 10.03
C HIS A 33 -10.05 -2.23 10.43
N ASP A 34 -10.83 -1.64 9.54
CA ASP A 34 -11.73 -0.54 9.91
C ASP A 34 -13.16 -1.00 10.21
N ILE A 35 -13.66 -1.91 9.36
CA ILE A 35 -15.02 -2.45 9.45
C ILE A 35 -15.01 -3.97 9.29
N THR A 36 -16.02 -4.62 9.85
CA THR A 36 -16.33 -6.02 9.59
C THR A 36 -17.79 -6.15 9.18
N PHE A 37 -18.10 -7.14 8.35
CA PHE A 37 -19.47 -7.49 8.01
C PHE A 37 -19.56 -8.98 7.64
N GLN A 38 -20.76 -9.52 7.57
CA GLN A 38 -21.00 -10.88 7.10
C GLN A 38 -21.63 -10.82 5.69
N PRO A 39 -21.00 -11.40 4.66
CA PRO A 39 -21.59 -11.47 3.32
C PRO A 39 -22.75 -12.48 3.30
N PHE A 40 -23.41 -12.66 2.15
CA PHE A 40 -24.29 -13.81 1.98
C PHE A 40 -23.52 -15.14 2.12
N ALA A 41 -24.18 -16.18 2.63
CA ALA A 41 -23.61 -17.52 2.69
C ALA A 41 -23.40 -18.13 1.29
N GLU A 42 -22.54 -19.15 1.20
CA GLU A 42 -22.32 -19.97 -0.01
C GLU A 42 -21.76 -19.18 -1.22
N GLY A 43 -21.19 -18.01 -0.99
CA GLY A 43 -20.49 -17.26 -2.04
C GLY A 43 -19.14 -17.85 -2.40
N GLU A 44 -18.92 -18.09 -3.70
CA GLU A 44 -17.60 -18.42 -4.25
C GLU A 44 -16.78 -17.14 -4.40
N LYS A 45 -15.55 -17.14 -3.89
CA LYS A 45 -14.63 -16.01 -4.07
C LYS A 45 -14.14 -15.96 -5.52
N LEU A 46 -14.30 -14.80 -6.15
CA LEU A 46 -13.76 -14.53 -7.47
C LEU A 46 -12.45 -13.75 -7.38
N ASP A 47 -11.67 -13.78 -8.46
CA ASP A 47 -10.48 -12.96 -8.61
C ASP A 47 -10.83 -11.47 -8.60
N ARG A 48 -9.94 -10.68 -8.00
CA ARG A 48 -10.09 -9.21 -7.90
C ARG A 48 -9.92 -8.60 -9.28
N MET A 49 -10.78 -7.64 -9.63
CA MET A 49 -10.68 -6.93 -10.91
C MET A 49 -9.92 -5.60 -10.80
N THR A 50 -9.83 -5.03 -9.60
CA THR A 50 -9.20 -3.72 -9.37
C THR A 50 -8.40 -3.72 -8.06
N ASP A 51 -7.46 -2.79 -7.94
CA ASP A 51 -6.65 -2.63 -6.72
C ASP A 51 -7.47 -2.13 -5.52
N THR A 52 -8.59 -1.45 -5.77
CA THR A 52 -9.53 -0.96 -4.75
C THR A 52 -10.51 -2.02 -4.28
N GLU A 53 -10.78 -3.04 -5.09
CA GLU A 53 -11.67 -4.14 -4.74
C GLU A 53 -11.01 -5.02 -3.68
N VAL A 54 -11.52 -5.06 -2.46
CA VAL A 54 -11.02 -5.91 -1.37
C VAL A 54 -11.44 -7.36 -1.60
N MET A 55 -12.66 -7.58 -2.08
CA MET A 55 -13.20 -8.91 -2.34
C MET A 55 -14.38 -8.87 -3.32
N ARG A 56 -14.52 -9.95 -4.09
CA ARG A 56 -15.75 -10.26 -4.84
C ARG A 56 -16.23 -11.67 -4.54
N LEU A 57 -17.53 -11.79 -4.31
CA LEU A 57 -18.22 -13.06 -4.11
C LEU A 57 -19.28 -13.23 -5.18
N PHE A 58 -19.45 -14.46 -5.65
CA PHE A 58 -20.50 -14.84 -6.58
C PHE A 58 -21.28 -16.02 -6.03
N ARG A 59 -22.61 -15.89 -6.04
CA ARG A 59 -23.52 -16.94 -5.62
C ARG A 59 -24.24 -17.49 -6.85
N LYS A 60 -23.85 -18.69 -7.28
CA LYS A 60 -24.22 -19.27 -8.58
C LYS A 60 -25.71 -19.60 -8.72
N ASP A 61 -26.35 -20.12 -7.68
CA ASP A 61 -27.77 -20.50 -7.66
C ASP A 61 -28.70 -19.28 -7.80
N LYS A 62 -28.28 -18.14 -7.25
CA LYS A 62 -29.06 -16.88 -7.28
C LYS A 62 -28.56 -15.86 -8.31
N GLN A 63 -27.41 -16.13 -8.93
CA GLN A 63 -26.66 -15.19 -9.77
C GLN A 63 -26.38 -13.85 -9.07
N TRP A 64 -26.15 -13.89 -7.75
CA TRP A 64 -25.80 -12.68 -7.01
C TRP A 64 -24.30 -12.42 -7.07
N THR A 65 -23.93 -11.16 -7.22
CA THR A 65 -22.55 -10.71 -7.09
C THR A 65 -22.46 -9.72 -5.94
N LEU A 66 -21.53 -9.93 -5.01
CA LEU A 66 -21.16 -8.96 -3.99
C LEU A 66 -19.76 -8.45 -4.27
N ILE A 67 -19.59 -7.14 -4.35
CA ILE A 67 -18.30 -6.48 -4.51
C ILE A 67 -18.08 -5.63 -3.27
N PHE A 68 -16.92 -5.81 -2.64
CA PHE A 68 -16.48 -5.03 -1.50
C PHE A 68 -15.24 -4.24 -1.87
N GLU A 69 -15.32 -2.91 -1.84
CA GLU A 69 -14.27 -2.01 -2.30
C GLU A 69 -13.88 -1.00 -1.23
N LYS A 70 -12.63 -0.54 -1.26
CA LYS A 70 -12.10 0.54 -0.44
C LYS A 70 -11.84 1.76 -1.32
N ALA A 71 -12.39 2.90 -0.93
CA ALA A 71 -12.22 4.17 -1.62
C ALA A 71 -11.56 5.20 -0.69
N GLN A 72 -10.38 5.67 -1.07
CA GLN A 72 -9.67 6.77 -0.41
C GLN A 72 -9.84 8.04 -1.24
N LEU A 73 -10.49 9.05 -0.70
CA LEU A 73 -10.68 10.34 -1.35
C LEU A 73 -9.46 11.25 -1.11
N PRO A 74 -9.06 12.06 -2.12
CA PRO A 74 -7.95 12.99 -1.98
C PRO A 74 -8.26 14.11 -1.00
N GLU A 75 -9.52 14.56 -0.99
CA GLU A 75 -10.03 15.60 -0.09
C GLU A 75 -11.07 15.01 0.86
N PRO A 76 -11.21 15.56 2.08
CA PRO A 76 -12.28 15.15 2.98
C PRO A 76 -13.64 15.56 2.40
N THR A 77 -14.49 14.58 2.09
CA THR A 77 -15.85 14.77 1.61
C THR A 77 -16.80 14.06 2.56
N PRO A 78 -17.73 14.75 3.24
CA PRO A 78 -18.71 14.11 4.10
C PRO A 78 -19.65 13.21 3.28
N ILE A 79 -20.22 12.18 3.91
CA ILE A 79 -21.11 11.25 3.20
C ILE A 79 -22.40 11.92 2.73
N ALA A 80 -22.92 12.83 3.55
CA ALA A 80 -24.13 13.59 3.31
C ALA A 80 -23.81 14.96 2.72
N ASP A 81 -24.78 15.53 2.02
CA ASP A 81 -24.71 16.92 1.56
C ASP A 81 -24.51 17.85 2.76
N GLY A 82 -23.70 18.88 2.57
CA GLY A 82 -23.33 19.80 3.62
C GLY A 82 -22.92 21.16 3.09
N ARG A 83 -22.39 21.98 4.00
CA ARG A 83 -21.71 23.22 3.63
C ARG A 83 -20.23 23.09 3.93
N ASP A 84 -19.40 23.57 3.02
CA ASP A 84 -17.96 23.68 3.23
C ASP A 84 -17.65 24.71 4.35
N PRO A 85 -16.39 24.81 4.84
CA PRO A 85 -16.00 25.82 5.83
C PRO A 85 -16.29 27.28 5.41
N GLN A 86 -16.52 27.53 4.12
CA GLN A 86 -16.86 28.82 3.54
C GLN A 86 -18.39 29.03 3.41
N GLY A 87 -19.19 28.07 3.85
CA GLY A 87 -20.65 28.12 3.83
C GLY A 87 -21.28 27.79 2.47
N ARG A 88 -20.51 27.35 1.47
CA ARG A 88 -21.01 26.95 0.15
C ARG A 88 -21.57 25.55 0.22
N GLU A 89 -22.65 25.30 -0.51
CA GLU A 89 -23.21 23.96 -0.62
C GLU A 89 -22.22 23.03 -1.32
N GLN A 90 -21.89 21.93 -0.64
CA GLN A 90 -21.01 20.89 -1.13
C GLN A 90 -21.81 19.58 -1.19
N ALA A 91 -21.88 18.98 -2.38
CA ALA A 91 -22.49 17.68 -2.55
C ALA A 91 -21.70 16.63 -1.76
N GLY A 92 -22.42 15.82 -0.98
CA GLY A 92 -21.85 14.72 -0.23
C GLY A 92 -21.44 13.57 -1.14
N TYR A 93 -20.68 12.63 -0.57
CA TYR A 93 -20.22 11.47 -1.31
C TYR A 93 -21.38 10.57 -1.79
N LEU A 94 -22.49 10.51 -1.05
CA LEU A 94 -23.70 9.78 -1.45
C LEU A 94 -24.31 10.33 -2.75
N ALA A 95 -24.47 11.65 -2.86
CA ALA A 95 -24.99 12.31 -4.05
C ALA A 95 -24.07 12.15 -5.27
N ALA A 96 -22.75 12.25 -5.04
CA ALA A 96 -21.75 11.97 -6.07
C ALA A 96 -21.82 10.53 -6.58
N ALA A 97 -21.98 9.55 -5.69
CA ALA A 97 -22.12 8.14 -6.06
C ALA A 97 -23.40 7.84 -6.86
N VAL A 98 -24.53 8.48 -6.50
CA VAL A 98 -25.78 8.42 -7.29
C VAL A 98 -25.57 8.99 -8.70
N THR A 99 -24.87 10.12 -8.80
CA THR A 99 -24.53 10.75 -10.08
C THR A 99 -23.67 9.82 -10.93
N LEU A 100 -22.64 9.20 -10.32
CA LEU A 100 -21.77 8.24 -11.00
C LEU A 100 -22.53 7.02 -11.52
N ILE A 101 -23.50 6.48 -10.77
CA ILE A 101 -24.35 5.37 -11.21
C ILE A 101 -25.14 5.76 -12.47
N ARG A 102 -25.75 6.95 -12.50
CA ARG A 102 -26.50 7.44 -13.66
C ARG A 102 -25.61 7.74 -14.87
N SER A 103 -24.38 8.21 -14.63
CA SER A 103 -23.42 8.44 -15.71
C SER A 103 -22.90 7.13 -16.30
N ALA A 104 -22.67 6.11 -15.46
CA ALA A 104 -22.23 4.80 -15.90
C ALA A 104 -23.34 3.99 -16.61
N ASP A 105 -24.58 4.13 -16.15
CA ASP A 105 -25.76 3.55 -16.78
C ASP A 105 -26.89 4.60 -16.86
N PRO A 106 -27.10 5.23 -18.04
CA PRO A 106 -28.18 6.19 -18.24
C PRO A 106 -29.60 5.62 -18.05
N SER A 107 -29.75 4.30 -18.03
CA SER A 107 -31.03 3.62 -17.74
C SER A 107 -31.26 3.36 -16.25
N ALA A 108 -30.29 3.69 -15.40
CA ALA A 108 -30.39 3.51 -13.96
C ALA A 108 -31.54 4.33 -13.37
N ASP A 109 -32.51 3.63 -12.81
CA ASP A 109 -33.59 4.23 -12.04
C ASP A 109 -33.25 4.10 -10.55
N VAL A 110 -32.94 5.22 -9.90
CA VAL A 110 -32.52 5.26 -8.50
C VAL A 110 -33.78 5.25 -7.64
N LEU A 111 -34.10 4.06 -7.12
CA LEU A 111 -35.31 3.80 -6.35
C LEU A 111 -35.22 4.38 -4.94
N ARG A 112 -34.00 4.42 -4.37
CA ARG A 112 -33.76 4.89 -3.00
C ARG A 112 -32.34 5.43 -2.83
N SER A 113 -32.21 6.49 -2.03
CA SER A 113 -30.93 7.02 -1.56
C SER A 113 -31.10 7.61 -0.17
N ASP A 114 -30.58 6.91 0.84
CA ASP A 114 -30.80 7.25 2.24
C ASP A 114 -29.48 7.30 3.02
N LEU A 115 -29.50 8.00 4.15
CA LEU A 115 -28.42 7.97 5.13
C LEU A 115 -28.91 7.25 6.40
N LEU A 116 -28.17 6.24 6.81
CA LEU A 116 -28.36 5.52 8.07
C LEU A 116 -27.25 5.94 9.05
N ASP A 117 -27.63 6.24 10.28
CA ASP A 117 -26.70 6.52 11.37
C ASP A 117 -26.88 5.47 12.47
N THR A 118 -25.86 4.64 12.68
CA THR A 118 -25.88 3.59 13.71
C THR A 118 -25.22 4.04 15.01
N GLY A 119 -24.86 5.32 15.12
CA GLY A 119 -24.06 5.90 16.22
C GLY A 119 -22.56 5.59 16.09
N ALA A 120 -22.20 4.38 15.66
CA ALA A 120 -20.81 4.00 15.43
C ALA A 120 -20.32 4.32 14.00
N LEU A 121 -21.23 4.27 13.02
CA LEU A 121 -20.96 4.45 11.59
C LEU A 121 -22.10 5.22 10.91
N ARG A 122 -21.74 5.97 9.87
CA ARG A 122 -22.69 6.57 8.94
C ARG A 122 -22.65 5.80 7.63
N ILE A 123 -23.81 5.36 7.15
CA ILE A 123 -23.94 4.48 6.01
C ILE A 123 -24.90 5.10 4.99
N GLY A 124 -24.39 5.41 3.80
CA GLY A 124 -25.18 5.85 2.66
C GLY A 124 -25.70 4.66 1.89
N LEU A 125 -27.01 4.47 1.83
CA LEU A 125 -27.66 3.38 1.12
C LEU A 125 -28.16 3.87 -0.24
N ILE A 126 -27.84 3.14 -1.31
CA ILE A 126 -28.35 3.38 -2.66
C ILE A 126 -29.00 2.09 -3.16
N ILE A 127 -30.22 2.20 -3.69
CA ILE A 127 -30.87 1.11 -4.43
C ILE A 127 -31.26 1.63 -5.80
N ALA A 128 -30.82 0.96 -6.85
CA ALA A 128 -31.09 1.33 -8.23
C ALA A 128 -31.47 0.11 -9.07
N SER A 129 -32.36 0.30 -10.04
CA SER A 129 -32.67 -0.69 -11.06
C SER A 129 -31.98 -0.32 -12.36
N ILE A 130 -31.07 -1.17 -12.83
CA ILE A 130 -30.25 -0.96 -14.02
C ILE A 130 -30.62 -1.95 -15.12
N LYS A 131 -30.41 -1.60 -16.39
CA LYS A 131 -30.72 -2.50 -17.51
C LYS A 131 -29.59 -3.52 -17.65
N SER A 132 -29.93 -4.79 -17.69
CA SER A 132 -28.98 -5.92 -17.80
C SER A 132 -29.29 -6.75 -19.04
N GLY A 133 -29.26 -6.14 -20.23
CA GLY A 133 -29.67 -6.76 -21.49
C GLY A 133 -31.00 -6.21 -22.04
N GLU A 134 -31.53 -6.78 -23.11
CA GLU A 134 -32.72 -6.22 -23.78
C GLU A 134 -34.01 -6.37 -22.96
N ARG A 135 -34.15 -7.45 -22.18
CA ARG A 135 -35.39 -7.79 -21.45
C ARG A 135 -35.19 -8.06 -19.96
N GLU A 136 -33.97 -7.86 -19.46
CA GLU A 136 -33.61 -8.15 -18.08
C GLU A 136 -33.15 -6.85 -17.39
N ARG A 137 -33.50 -6.70 -16.11
CA ARG A 137 -32.95 -5.67 -15.23
C ARG A 137 -32.11 -6.36 -14.15
N ALA A 138 -31.19 -5.60 -13.58
CA ALA A 138 -30.55 -5.99 -12.34
C ALA A 138 -30.91 -4.97 -11.26
N LEU A 139 -31.06 -5.46 -10.04
CA LEU A 139 -31.12 -4.64 -8.84
C LEU A 139 -29.70 -4.42 -8.34
N LEU A 140 -29.28 -3.17 -8.29
CA LEU A 140 -28.03 -2.72 -7.70
C LEU A 140 -28.35 -2.16 -6.32
N GLN A 141 -27.72 -2.72 -5.29
CA GLN A 141 -27.84 -2.29 -3.91
C GLN A 141 -26.44 -1.95 -3.41
N ARG A 142 -26.23 -0.73 -2.92
CA ARG A 142 -24.90 -0.26 -2.49
C ARG A 142 -24.97 0.39 -1.13
N ALA A 143 -24.06 0.02 -0.25
CA ALA A 143 -23.85 0.64 1.05
C ALA A 143 -22.46 1.30 1.07
N LEU A 144 -22.45 2.61 1.28
CA LEU A 144 -21.26 3.44 1.42
C LEU A 144 -21.02 3.66 2.92
N VAL A 145 -20.01 3.02 3.48
CA VAL A 145 -19.69 3.10 4.91
C VAL A 145 -18.62 4.17 5.11
N GLU A 146 -18.97 5.27 5.78
CA GLU A 146 -18.04 6.34 6.16
C GLU A 146 -17.20 5.89 7.37
N VAL A 147 -15.89 5.73 7.19
CA VAL A 147 -14.94 5.51 8.30
C VAL A 147 -14.30 6.82 8.72
N THR A 148 -13.89 7.60 7.72
CA THR A 148 -13.53 9.01 7.86
C THR A 148 -14.04 9.76 6.63
N PRO A 149 -14.09 11.11 6.64
CA PRO A 149 -14.46 11.86 5.43
C PRO A 149 -13.53 11.63 4.23
N ARG A 150 -12.36 10.98 4.41
CA ARG A 150 -11.48 10.59 3.31
C ARG A 150 -11.48 9.10 3.01
N LEU A 151 -12.11 8.27 3.82
CA LEU A 151 -12.05 6.81 3.69
C LEU A 151 -13.44 6.20 3.78
N TYR A 152 -13.83 5.58 2.67
CA TYR A 152 -15.10 4.91 2.50
C TYR A 152 -14.88 3.45 2.13
N TYR A 153 -15.79 2.61 2.57
CA TYR A 153 -15.95 1.26 2.02
C TYR A 153 -17.27 1.18 1.25
N SER A 154 -17.25 0.57 0.07
CA SER A 154 -18.44 0.32 -0.74
C SER A 154 -18.75 -1.17 -0.72
N ILE A 155 -19.93 -1.55 -0.25
CA ILE A 155 -20.46 -2.90 -0.34
C ILE A 155 -21.59 -2.86 -1.36
N GLU A 156 -21.35 -3.41 -2.54
CA GLU A 156 -22.30 -3.46 -3.65
C GLU A 156 -22.78 -4.89 -3.88
N MET A 157 -24.09 -5.09 -3.90
CA MET A 157 -24.73 -6.32 -4.32
C MET A 157 -25.51 -6.11 -5.61
N ARG A 158 -25.30 -6.99 -6.59
CA ARG A 158 -26.10 -7.08 -7.82
C ARG A 158 -26.88 -8.38 -7.83
N SER A 159 -28.17 -8.29 -8.14
CA SER A 159 -29.06 -9.44 -8.31
C SER A 159 -29.95 -9.27 -9.54
N PRO A 160 -30.38 -10.37 -10.21
CA PRO A 160 -31.41 -10.29 -11.24
C PRO A 160 -32.69 -9.65 -10.70
N ALA A 161 -33.40 -8.90 -11.55
CA ALA A 161 -34.66 -8.26 -11.22
C ALA A 161 -35.62 -8.24 -12.42
N PRO A 162 -36.94 -8.37 -12.19
CA PRO A 162 -37.92 -8.24 -13.27
C PRO A 162 -37.99 -6.81 -13.80
N LEU A 163 -38.48 -6.66 -15.04
CA LEU A 163 -38.68 -5.34 -15.66
C LEU A 163 -39.71 -4.48 -14.91
N THR A 164 -40.73 -5.14 -14.34
CA THR A 164 -41.87 -4.55 -13.62
C THR A 164 -42.20 -5.38 -12.38
N GLY A 165 -42.79 -4.75 -11.35
CA GLY A 165 -43.25 -5.48 -10.16
C GLY A 165 -42.11 -5.92 -9.23
N LEU A 166 -41.08 -5.09 -9.05
CA LEU A 166 -39.94 -5.40 -8.17
C LEU A 166 -40.40 -5.80 -6.75
N ASP A 167 -41.43 -5.15 -6.23
CA ASP A 167 -41.99 -5.42 -4.91
C ASP A 167 -42.72 -6.78 -4.81
N GLU A 168 -43.18 -7.32 -5.95
CA GLU A 168 -43.95 -8.56 -6.03
C GLU A 168 -43.06 -9.78 -6.26
N ASP A 169 -41.85 -9.59 -6.79
CA ASP A 169 -40.92 -10.67 -7.12
C ASP A 169 -40.23 -11.23 -5.85
N PRO A 170 -40.44 -12.53 -5.53
CA PRO A 170 -39.85 -13.14 -4.35
C PRO A 170 -38.32 -13.13 -4.36
N SER A 171 -37.70 -13.25 -5.53
CA SER A 171 -36.23 -13.27 -5.67
C SER A 171 -35.63 -11.89 -5.38
N ALA A 172 -36.21 -10.82 -5.92
CA ALA A 172 -35.81 -9.45 -5.61
C ALA A 172 -36.00 -9.11 -4.13
N ARG A 173 -37.10 -9.58 -3.52
CA ARG A 173 -37.34 -9.41 -2.08
C ARG A 173 -36.29 -10.13 -1.23
N GLU A 174 -35.98 -11.39 -1.56
CA GLU A 174 -34.94 -12.17 -0.88
C GLU A 174 -33.56 -11.50 -1.00
N ALA A 175 -33.24 -10.96 -2.19
CA ALA A 175 -32.01 -10.21 -2.42
C ALA A 175 -31.95 -8.91 -1.59
N ALA A 176 -33.07 -8.20 -1.46
CA ALA A 176 -33.16 -6.98 -0.65
C ALA A 176 -33.05 -7.27 0.86
N GLU A 177 -33.73 -8.30 1.34
CA GLU A 177 -33.64 -8.76 2.73
C GLU A 177 -32.24 -9.25 3.08
N THR A 178 -31.59 -9.96 2.15
CA THR A 178 -30.22 -10.40 2.32
C THR A 178 -29.25 -9.23 2.39
N PHE A 179 -29.38 -8.26 1.47
CA PHE A 179 -28.52 -7.08 1.49
C PHE A 179 -28.72 -6.24 2.75
N ARG A 180 -29.96 -6.11 3.23
CA ARG A 180 -30.25 -5.50 4.52
C ARG A 180 -29.53 -6.22 5.65
N ALA A 181 -29.62 -7.55 5.72
CA ALA A 181 -28.92 -8.34 6.74
C ALA A 181 -27.39 -8.17 6.68
N ILE A 182 -26.82 -8.03 5.46
CA ILE A 182 -25.41 -7.69 5.27
C ILE A 182 -25.12 -6.30 5.87
N VAL A 183 -25.93 -5.28 5.57
CA VAL A 183 -25.76 -3.92 6.10
C VAL A 183 -25.88 -3.88 7.63
N ASP A 184 -26.86 -4.58 8.19
CA ASP A 184 -27.09 -4.67 9.64
C ASP A 184 -25.93 -5.40 10.37
N SER A 185 -25.18 -6.23 9.65
CA SER A 185 -23.99 -6.92 10.18
C SER A 185 -22.72 -6.06 10.21
N ILE A 186 -22.74 -4.86 9.61
CA ILE A 186 -21.59 -3.97 9.54
C ILE A 186 -21.25 -3.45 10.95
N GLN A 187 -20.02 -3.68 11.38
CA GLN A 187 -19.49 -3.23 12.66
C GLN A 187 -18.15 -2.56 12.47
N ARG A 188 -17.94 -1.45 13.17
CA ARG A 188 -16.61 -0.83 13.27
C ARG A 188 -15.71 -1.72 14.12
N VAL A 189 -14.50 -1.97 13.65
CA VAL A 189 -13.50 -2.69 14.43
C VAL A 189 -12.92 -1.74 15.47
N ASP A 190 -12.84 -2.19 16.71
CA ASP A 190 -12.11 -1.46 17.74
C ASP A 190 -10.60 -1.60 17.52
N LEU A 191 -10.00 -0.54 16.97
CA LEU A 191 -8.57 -0.45 16.69
C LEU A 191 -7.73 0.01 17.88
N SER A 192 -8.32 0.22 19.06
CA SER A 192 -7.60 0.75 20.24
C SER A 192 -6.37 -0.10 20.59
N LYS A 193 -6.52 -1.43 20.61
CA LYS A 193 -5.43 -2.37 20.90
C LYS A 193 -4.35 -2.39 19.82
N VAL A 194 -4.74 -2.27 18.55
CA VAL A 194 -3.79 -2.19 17.43
C VAL A 194 -2.98 -0.91 17.54
N ARG A 195 -3.63 0.22 17.84
CA ARG A 195 -2.97 1.50 18.04
C ARG A 195 -2.03 1.46 19.25
N GLU A 196 -2.46 0.88 20.37
CA GLU A 196 -1.61 0.71 21.54
C GLU A 196 -0.35 -0.12 21.23
N ASP A 197 -0.49 -1.25 20.52
CA ASP A 197 0.64 -2.05 20.07
C ASP A 197 1.56 -1.27 19.11
N GLN A 198 1.00 -0.54 18.15
CA GLN A 198 1.76 0.33 17.25
C GLN A 198 2.54 1.40 18.02
N ASP A 199 1.92 2.08 18.99
CA ASP A 199 2.56 3.12 19.80
C ASP A 199 3.73 2.53 20.63
N GLN A 200 3.53 1.36 21.23
CA GLN A 200 4.60 0.64 21.94
C GLN A 200 5.74 0.24 21.01
N ARG A 201 5.44 -0.26 19.80
CA ARG A 201 6.45 -0.59 18.78
C ARG A 201 7.22 0.64 18.32
N LEU A 202 6.54 1.76 18.07
CA LEU A 202 7.16 3.02 17.67
C LEU A 202 8.11 3.56 18.74
N PHE A 203 7.74 3.44 20.02
CA PHE A 203 8.64 3.78 21.11
C PHE A 203 9.94 2.95 21.06
N ARG A 204 9.81 1.63 20.85
CA ARG A 204 10.97 0.73 20.70
C ARG A 204 11.79 1.01 19.45
N THR A 205 11.16 1.35 18.32
CA THR A 205 11.85 1.75 17.08
C THR A 205 12.67 3.02 17.28
N ARG A 206 12.13 4.03 17.99
CA ARG A 206 12.86 5.26 18.29
C ARG A 206 14.10 4.99 19.13
N ALA A 207 13.99 4.15 20.15
CA ALA A 207 15.15 3.73 20.95
C ALA A 207 16.19 2.99 20.09
N LEU A 208 15.75 2.08 19.21
CA LEU A 208 16.62 1.34 18.31
C LEU A 208 17.44 2.28 17.39
N PHE A 209 16.83 3.35 16.87
CA PHE A 209 17.52 4.31 16.01
C PHE A 209 18.64 5.08 16.71
N VAL A 210 18.58 5.25 18.03
CA VAL A 210 19.67 5.86 18.82
C VAL A 210 20.90 4.93 18.85
N GLU A 211 20.69 3.61 18.79
CA GLU A 211 21.77 2.62 18.76
C GLU A 211 22.43 2.48 17.37
N TRP A 212 21.75 2.95 16.31
CA TRP A 212 22.22 2.88 14.92
C TRP A 212 23.18 4.02 14.59
N ASN A 213 24.40 3.93 15.13
CA ASN A 213 25.51 4.77 14.71
C ASN A 213 26.28 4.16 13.52
N ALA A 214 27.17 4.96 12.91
CA ALA A 214 27.98 4.54 11.76
C ALA A 214 28.72 3.20 11.99
N LYS A 215 29.31 3.01 13.17
CA LYS A 215 30.02 1.78 13.53
C LYS A 215 29.08 0.58 13.53
N ARG A 216 27.89 0.70 14.14
CA ARG A 216 26.89 -0.37 14.17
C ARG A 216 26.40 -0.72 12.77
N ILE A 217 26.05 0.28 11.96
CA ILE A 217 25.56 0.06 10.59
C ILE A 217 26.65 -0.60 9.73
N GLN A 218 27.89 -0.14 9.81
CA GLN A 218 29.00 -0.72 9.04
C GLN A 218 29.37 -2.13 9.51
N SER A 219 29.21 -2.44 10.80
CA SER A 219 29.57 -3.74 11.36
C SER A 219 28.72 -4.91 10.85
N VAL A 220 27.55 -4.64 10.28
CA VAL A 220 26.64 -5.68 9.78
C VAL A 220 26.79 -5.93 8.29
N LEU A 221 27.57 -5.14 7.56
CA LEU A 221 27.69 -5.23 6.11
C LEU A 221 28.39 -6.53 5.70
N ILE A 222 27.87 -7.15 4.63
CA ILE A 222 28.48 -8.31 3.97
C ILE A 222 28.99 -7.87 2.60
N PRO A 223 30.32 -7.86 2.37
CA PRO A 223 30.90 -7.35 1.13
C PRO A 223 30.30 -7.96 -0.14
N GLU A 224 30.13 -9.29 -0.15
CA GLU A 224 29.44 -10.01 -1.20
C GLU A 224 28.61 -11.15 -0.63
N ALA A 225 27.38 -11.29 -1.13
CA ALA A 225 26.49 -12.40 -0.82
C ALA A 225 25.86 -12.95 -2.09
N TYR A 226 25.74 -14.27 -2.15
CA TYR A 226 25.11 -15.00 -3.23
C TYR A 226 23.95 -15.79 -2.65
N LEU A 227 22.75 -15.59 -3.17
CA LEU A 227 21.53 -16.22 -2.66
C LEU A 227 20.82 -16.97 -3.78
N ARG A 228 20.25 -18.12 -3.42
CA ARG A 228 19.46 -18.99 -4.29
C ARG A 228 17.98 -18.81 -3.94
N ILE A 229 17.14 -18.58 -4.95
CA ILE A 229 15.69 -18.41 -4.80
C ILE A 229 15.01 -19.70 -5.24
N ARG A 230 14.25 -20.30 -4.33
CA ARG A 230 13.41 -21.48 -4.59
C ARG A 230 11.94 -21.14 -4.35
N ARG A 231 11.05 -21.73 -5.15
CA ARG A 231 9.60 -21.73 -4.92
C ARG A 231 9.14 -23.18 -4.96
N ASP A 232 8.48 -23.63 -3.91
CA ASP A 232 7.98 -25.01 -3.78
C ASP A 232 9.07 -26.07 -4.05
N GLY A 233 10.28 -25.80 -3.54
CA GLY A 233 11.45 -26.66 -3.68
C GLY A 233 12.18 -26.59 -5.03
N LYS A 234 11.64 -25.88 -6.03
CA LYS A 234 12.26 -25.70 -7.36
C LYS A 234 13.06 -24.40 -7.43
N ASP A 235 14.17 -24.43 -8.16
CA ASP A 235 14.93 -23.22 -8.46
C ASP A 235 14.18 -22.30 -9.40
N VAL A 236 13.95 -21.07 -8.95
CA VAL A 236 13.30 -20.04 -9.76
C VAL A 236 14.19 -18.82 -9.96
N GLY A 237 15.35 -18.73 -9.31
CA GLY A 237 16.21 -17.58 -9.49
C GLY A 237 17.38 -17.47 -8.55
N TYR A 238 18.08 -16.34 -8.63
CA TYR A 238 19.21 -16.01 -7.77
C TYR A 238 19.24 -14.52 -7.43
N ILE A 239 20.00 -14.20 -6.38
CA ILE A 239 20.34 -12.83 -5.98
C ILE A 239 21.85 -12.74 -5.78
N TYR A 240 22.47 -11.71 -6.34
CA TYR A 240 23.81 -11.26 -5.97
C TYR A 240 23.68 -9.91 -5.26
N VAL A 241 24.35 -9.77 -4.12
CA VAL A 241 24.34 -8.53 -3.33
C VAL A 241 25.76 -8.16 -2.98
N ALA A 242 26.05 -6.86 -3.06
CA ALA A 242 27.28 -6.26 -2.57
C ALA A 242 26.93 -5.11 -1.61
N GLU A 243 27.53 -5.14 -0.42
CA GLU A 243 27.28 -4.14 0.63
C GLU A 243 28.60 -3.53 1.09
N GLU A 244 28.68 -2.21 1.13
CA GLU A 244 29.92 -1.54 1.50
C GLU A 244 29.67 -0.18 2.15
N ALA A 245 30.65 0.25 2.95
CA ALA A 245 30.71 1.64 3.36
C ALA A 245 31.04 2.49 2.13
N ALA A 246 30.25 3.53 1.89
CA ALA A 246 30.38 4.38 0.73
C ALA A 246 30.23 5.85 1.11
N THR A 247 30.60 6.73 0.20
CA THR A 247 30.20 8.14 0.26
C THR A 247 29.04 8.35 -0.70
N LEU A 248 28.23 9.39 -0.45
CA LEU A 248 27.16 9.76 -1.36
C LEU A 248 27.77 9.95 -2.76
N PRO A 249 27.33 9.21 -3.79
CA PRO A 249 27.80 9.49 -5.14
C PRO A 249 27.42 10.93 -5.49
N ARG A 250 28.30 11.62 -6.20
CA ARG A 250 28.01 12.97 -6.67
C ARG A 250 26.63 12.97 -7.35
N PRO A 251 25.71 13.84 -6.93
CA PRO A 251 24.34 13.80 -7.42
C PRO A 251 24.34 13.97 -8.95
N VAL A 252 23.65 13.07 -9.63
CA VAL A 252 23.31 13.22 -11.05
C VAL A 252 22.08 14.11 -11.21
N ILE A 253 21.23 14.17 -10.18
CA ILE A 253 20.07 15.07 -10.14
C ILE A 253 20.62 16.49 -9.99
N GLU A 254 20.19 17.40 -10.88
CA GLU A 254 20.69 18.78 -10.98
C GLU A 254 20.91 19.43 -9.61
N LYS A 255 22.02 20.18 -9.50
CA LYS A 255 22.66 20.81 -8.33
C LYS A 255 21.78 21.64 -7.36
N LYS A 256 20.45 21.58 -7.40
CA LYS A 256 19.57 22.48 -6.65
C LYS A 256 18.99 21.95 -5.34
N ALA A 257 19.11 20.65 -4.99
CA ALA A 257 18.41 20.15 -3.80
C ALA A 257 19.29 19.56 -2.69
N ILE A 258 20.44 18.97 -3.00
CA ILE A 258 21.30 18.30 -2.03
C ILE A 258 22.53 19.19 -1.78
N GLU A 259 22.61 19.80 -0.61
CA GLU A 259 23.71 20.67 -0.21
C GLU A 259 25.07 19.96 -0.33
N VAL A 260 26.11 20.73 -0.66
CA VAL A 260 27.52 20.32 -0.81
C VAL A 260 28.05 19.52 0.41
N ALA A 261 27.43 19.65 1.59
CA ALA A 261 27.78 18.89 2.78
C ALA A 261 27.53 17.37 2.65
N ALA A 262 26.55 16.96 1.86
CA ALA A 262 26.19 15.55 1.71
C ALA A 262 27.21 14.75 0.87
N GLU A 263 27.96 15.41 -0.03
CA GLU A 263 28.94 14.74 -0.92
C GLU A 263 30.09 14.04 -0.16
N LYS A 264 30.32 14.39 1.10
CA LYS A 264 31.32 13.74 1.98
C LYS A 264 30.70 12.91 3.09
N ALA A 265 29.37 12.82 3.15
CA ALA A 265 28.70 12.08 4.20
C ALA A 265 29.01 10.58 4.06
N ALA A 266 29.56 10.00 5.13
CA ALA A 266 29.75 8.57 5.22
C ALA A 266 28.39 7.87 5.28
N GLY A 267 28.22 6.89 4.42
CA GLY A 267 27.00 6.12 4.28
C GLY A 267 27.27 4.66 4.04
N VAL A 268 26.21 3.95 3.71
CA VAL A 268 26.26 2.57 3.26
C VAL A 268 25.59 2.45 1.91
N ARG A 269 26.19 1.62 1.05
CA ARG A 269 25.68 1.26 -0.25
C ARG A 269 25.32 -0.21 -0.27
N VAL A 270 24.14 -0.50 -0.80
CA VAL A 270 23.69 -1.86 -1.11
C VAL A 270 23.37 -1.91 -2.59
N SER A 271 24.07 -2.77 -3.32
CA SER A 271 23.83 -3.02 -4.73
C SER A 271 23.38 -4.46 -4.92
N MET A 272 22.29 -4.67 -5.65
CA MET A 272 21.67 -5.98 -5.83
C MET A 272 21.38 -6.29 -7.30
N ARG A 273 21.66 -7.51 -7.73
CA ARG A 273 21.12 -8.10 -8.96
C ARG A 273 20.27 -9.29 -8.60
N MET A 274 19.10 -9.37 -9.20
CA MET A 274 18.20 -10.49 -9.04
C MET A 274 17.74 -10.96 -10.42
N ARG A 275 17.66 -12.28 -10.59
CA ARG A 275 16.93 -12.89 -11.70
C ARG A 275 15.90 -13.85 -11.13
N THR A 276 14.65 -13.76 -11.59
CA THR A 276 13.60 -14.73 -11.30
C THR A 276 12.94 -15.25 -12.58
N MET A 277 12.43 -16.46 -12.52
CA MET A 277 11.69 -17.15 -13.59
C MET A 277 10.41 -17.71 -12.96
N PRO A 278 9.37 -16.87 -12.77
CA PRO A 278 8.16 -17.28 -12.07
C PRO A 278 7.38 -18.35 -12.85
N GLU A 279 7.50 -18.34 -14.17
CA GLU A 279 6.83 -19.23 -15.12
C GLU A 279 7.80 -19.61 -16.25
N GLN A 280 7.49 -20.69 -16.97
CA GLN A 280 8.30 -21.13 -18.10
C GLN A 280 8.26 -20.07 -19.23
N GLY A 281 9.43 -19.61 -19.64
CA GLY A 281 9.57 -18.60 -20.70
C GLY A 281 9.48 -17.15 -20.23
N LYS A 282 9.12 -16.91 -18.96
CA LYS A 282 9.16 -15.59 -18.33
C LYS A 282 10.41 -15.44 -17.48
N MET A 283 11.17 -14.38 -17.70
CA MET A 283 12.37 -14.03 -16.95
C MET A 283 12.28 -12.58 -16.49
N ILE A 284 12.52 -12.32 -15.21
CA ILE A 284 12.51 -10.98 -14.63
C ILE A 284 13.90 -10.72 -14.05
N ASP A 285 14.61 -9.78 -14.66
CA ASP A 285 15.91 -9.30 -14.21
C ASP A 285 15.75 -7.95 -13.51
N THR A 286 16.14 -7.85 -12.24
CA THR A 286 16.10 -6.61 -11.47
C THR A 286 17.51 -6.20 -11.04
N GLN A 287 17.83 -4.92 -11.18
CA GLN A 287 19.05 -4.30 -10.68
C GLN A 287 18.66 -3.20 -9.72
N SER A 288 19.13 -3.27 -8.48
CA SER A 288 18.90 -2.23 -7.49
C SER A 288 20.22 -1.65 -7.02
N TRP A 289 20.23 -0.36 -6.78
CA TRP A 289 21.34 0.38 -6.21
C TRP A 289 20.76 1.32 -5.16
N MET A 290 21.21 1.22 -3.92
CA MET A 290 20.66 1.96 -2.79
C MET A 290 21.80 2.54 -1.97
N PHE A 291 21.69 3.82 -1.61
CA PHE A 291 22.62 4.50 -0.72
C PHE A 291 21.84 5.25 0.36
N VAL A 292 22.39 5.24 1.57
CA VAL A 292 21.91 6.06 2.67
C VAL A 292 23.07 6.53 3.53
N THR A 293 23.01 7.76 4.02
CA THR A 293 23.96 8.27 5.01
C THR A 293 23.80 7.56 6.35
N THR A 294 24.89 7.47 7.13
CA THR A 294 24.87 6.75 8.42
C THR A 294 23.99 7.41 9.48
N ASP A 295 23.69 8.71 9.33
CA ASP A 295 22.70 9.44 10.15
C ASP A 295 21.25 9.30 9.64
N ARG A 296 21.06 8.56 8.53
CA ARG A 296 19.78 8.30 7.85
C ARG A 296 19.09 9.54 7.28
N ARG A 297 19.79 10.67 7.16
CA ARG A 297 19.19 11.91 6.68
C ARG A 297 19.03 11.97 5.17
N HIS A 298 19.92 11.33 4.43
CA HIS A 298 19.92 11.39 2.97
C HIS A 298 19.95 9.98 2.40
N GLU A 299 19.05 9.73 1.46
CA GLU A 299 18.94 8.47 0.75
C GLU A 299 18.76 8.73 -0.74
N VAL A 300 19.40 7.92 -1.57
CA VAL A 300 19.13 7.85 -3.01
C VAL A 300 19.15 6.38 -3.42
N TRP A 301 18.21 5.97 -4.25
CA TRP A 301 18.17 4.63 -4.79
C TRP A 301 17.61 4.60 -6.21
N SER A 302 17.93 3.54 -6.92
CA SER A 302 17.38 3.21 -8.23
C SER A 302 17.08 1.72 -8.32
N ALA A 303 15.97 1.36 -8.92
CA ALA A 303 15.64 0.00 -9.30
C ALA A 303 15.31 -0.04 -10.80
N THR A 304 15.92 -0.95 -11.55
CA THR A 304 15.59 -1.20 -12.95
C THR A 304 15.19 -2.65 -13.07
N THR A 305 13.97 -2.88 -13.55
CA THR A 305 13.40 -4.20 -13.82
C THR A 305 13.22 -4.38 -15.31
N LEU A 306 13.61 -5.56 -15.78
CA LEU A 306 13.48 -6.03 -17.13
C LEU A 306 12.73 -7.35 -17.13
N ALA A 307 11.47 -7.33 -17.52
CA ALA A 307 10.68 -8.54 -17.71
C ALA A 307 10.74 -8.96 -19.17
N LYS A 308 11.14 -10.21 -19.42
CA LYS A 308 11.16 -10.85 -20.73
C LYS A 308 10.16 -11.99 -20.76
N ASP A 309 9.32 -12.03 -21.77
CA ASP A 309 8.39 -13.14 -22.02
C ASP A 309 8.60 -13.70 -23.42
N ALA A 310 9.22 -14.87 -23.50
CA ALA A 310 9.46 -15.56 -24.76
C ALA A 310 8.18 -16.02 -25.47
N ASN A 311 7.06 -16.11 -24.74
CA ASN A 311 5.77 -16.54 -25.26
C ASN A 311 4.84 -15.37 -25.62
N ALA A 312 5.27 -14.12 -25.42
CA ALA A 312 4.48 -12.95 -25.77
C ALA A 312 4.19 -12.89 -27.27
N LYS A 313 2.96 -12.48 -27.62
CA LYS A 313 2.52 -12.42 -29.02
C LYS A 313 3.08 -11.20 -29.76
N ASN A 314 3.28 -10.11 -29.03
CA ASN A 314 3.71 -8.82 -29.57
C ASN A 314 5.13 -8.49 -29.10
N GLU A 315 5.91 -7.81 -29.95
CA GLU A 315 7.30 -7.42 -29.62
C GLU A 315 7.38 -6.52 -28.38
N SER A 316 6.38 -5.64 -28.19
CA SER A 316 6.27 -4.75 -27.01
C SER A 316 5.97 -5.49 -25.71
N GLU A 317 5.42 -6.70 -25.78
CA GLU A 317 5.14 -7.55 -24.62
C GLU A 317 6.32 -8.50 -24.31
N LYS A 318 7.20 -8.74 -25.28
CA LYS A 318 8.39 -9.58 -25.09
C LYS A 318 9.37 -8.96 -24.11
N GLU A 319 9.43 -7.64 -24.02
CA GLU A 319 10.36 -6.92 -23.17
C GLU A 319 9.71 -5.69 -22.54
N VAL A 320 9.48 -5.76 -21.23
CA VAL A 320 8.94 -4.65 -20.44
C VAL A 320 10.05 -4.11 -19.54
N HIS A 321 10.34 -2.83 -19.73
CA HIS A 321 11.28 -2.08 -18.90
C HIS A 321 10.53 -1.23 -17.90
N LEU A 322 10.98 -1.27 -16.64
CA LEU A 322 10.54 -0.41 -15.56
C LEU A 322 11.77 0.13 -14.84
N THR A 323 11.86 1.44 -14.67
CA THR A 323 12.90 2.12 -13.89
C THR A 323 12.22 2.96 -12.82
N GLU A 324 12.71 2.85 -11.60
CA GLU A 324 12.27 3.64 -10.47
C GLU A 324 13.48 4.32 -9.85
N LEU A 325 13.38 5.64 -9.62
CA LEU A 325 14.40 6.48 -9.02
C LEU A 325 13.79 7.14 -7.80
N GLY A 326 14.34 6.88 -6.62
CA GLY A 326 13.85 7.48 -5.38
C GLY A 326 14.94 8.21 -4.62
N ALA A 327 14.53 9.25 -3.91
CA ALA A 327 15.38 9.95 -2.95
C ALA A 327 14.56 10.34 -1.73
N SER A 328 15.17 10.22 -0.54
CA SER A 328 14.60 10.78 0.68
C SER A 328 15.60 11.74 1.33
N ASP A 329 15.09 12.85 1.85
CA ASP A 329 15.91 13.92 2.39
C ASP A 329 15.30 14.54 3.65
N MET A 330 16.06 14.53 4.75
CA MET A 330 15.68 15.10 6.04
C MET A 330 16.43 16.42 6.28
N LYS A 331 15.69 17.52 6.21
CA LYS A 331 16.20 18.88 6.41
C LYS A 331 15.72 19.45 7.73
N GLN A 332 16.53 20.33 8.31
CA GLN A 332 16.12 21.11 9.47
C GLN A 332 15.60 22.48 9.04
N GLU A 333 14.31 22.69 9.19
CA GLU A 333 13.66 23.95 8.84
C GLU A 333 13.31 24.77 10.08
N ARG A 334 13.41 26.09 9.95
CA ARG A 334 12.94 27.04 10.96
C ARG A 334 11.46 27.33 10.71
N VAL A 335 10.59 26.72 11.52
CA VAL A 335 9.14 26.93 11.42
C VAL A 335 8.72 27.93 12.49
N PHE A 336 7.98 28.95 12.07
CA PHE A 336 7.38 29.92 12.99
C PHE A 336 6.28 29.25 13.80
N ASP A 337 6.38 29.27 15.12
CA ASP A 337 5.44 28.64 16.05
C ASP A 337 4.74 29.71 16.89
N ARG A 338 3.48 30.02 16.54
CA ARG A 338 2.71 31.07 17.21
C ARG A 338 2.40 30.74 18.67
N ASP A 339 2.40 29.46 19.03
CA ASP A 339 1.98 28.98 20.35
C ASP A 339 3.17 28.78 21.30
N MET A 340 4.39 29.04 20.83
CA MET A 340 5.60 28.94 21.64
C MET A 340 5.62 30.02 22.73
N LYS A 341 5.76 29.60 23.98
CA LYS A 341 5.71 30.51 25.14
C LYS A 341 6.98 31.35 25.25
N PRO A 342 6.88 32.62 25.70
CA PRO A 342 8.04 33.43 26.05
C PRO A 342 8.90 32.72 27.11
N GLY A 343 10.08 32.24 26.72
CA GLY A 343 11.01 31.48 27.58
C GLY A 343 11.50 30.16 26.98
N ASP A 344 10.79 29.59 26.00
CA ASP A 344 11.19 28.34 25.33
C ASP A 344 12.22 28.58 24.19
N PHE A 345 12.61 29.84 23.95
CA PHE A 345 13.57 30.21 22.92
C PHE A 345 15.01 29.93 23.38
N LYS A 346 15.82 29.29 22.54
CA LYS A 346 17.28 29.22 22.75
C LYS A 346 17.98 30.60 22.75
N ASP A 347 17.28 31.65 22.33
CA ASP A 347 17.73 33.04 22.27
C ASP A 347 16.69 34.01 22.88
N ALA A 348 16.03 33.61 23.97
CA ALA A 348 14.99 34.43 24.62
C ALA A 348 15.50 35.83 25.03
N ASP A 349 16.80 35.93 25.32
CA ASP A 349 17.44 37.17 25.78
C ASP A 349 17.74 38.16 24.64
N LYS A 350 17.66 37.73 23.38
CA LYS A 350 17.85 38.64 22.23
C LYS A 350 16.53 39.32 21.89
N GLN A 351 16.45 40.61 22.24
CA GLN A 351 15.31 41.47 21.93
C GLN A 351 14.97 41.39 20.43
N GLY A 352 13.77 40.88 20.09
CA GLY A 352 13.30 40.70 18.72
C GLY A 352 13.41 39.28 18.15
N SER A 353 13.78 38.27 18.95
CA SER A 353 13.69 36.88 18.52
C SER A 353 12.22 36.47 18.30
N GLN A 354 11.88 36.19 17.04
CA GLN A 354 10.58 35.61 16.69
C GLN A 354 10.53 34.14 17.15
N PRO A 355 9.35 33.63 17.52
CA PRO A 355 9.19 32.25 17.96
C PRO A 355 9.39 31.27 16.81
N PHE A 356 10.61 30.78 16.64
CA PHE A 356 10.94 29.73 15.67
C PHE A 356 11.33 28.46 16.40
N ARG A 357 10.79 27.32 15.94
CA ARG A 357 11.29 25.99 16.28
C ARG A 357 12.01 25.38 15.09
N MET A 358 13.09 24.64 15.35
CA MET A 358 13.67 23.76 14.35
C MET A 358 12.79 22.53 14.24
N VAL A 359 12.26 22.23 13.06
CA VAL A 359 11.52 21.01 12.76
C VAL A 359 12.31 20.22 11.74
N ASP A 360 12.46 18.92 11.96
CA ASP A 360 12.96 18.03 10.92
C ASP A 360 11.83 17.81 9.90
N GLU A 361 12.01 18.32 8.69
CA GLU A 361 11.16 18.02 7.54
C GLU A 361 11.81 16.86 6.78
N TYR A 362 11.10 15.74 6.65
CA TYR A 362 11.60 14.56 5.94
C TYR A 362 10.70 14.28 4.74
N LYS A 363 11.25 14.34 3.53
CA LYS A 363 10.50 14.15 2.27
C LYS A 363 11.01 12.98 1.46
N LEU A 364 10.09 12.31 0.78
CA LEU A 364 10.34 11.29 -0.23
C LEU A 364 9.88 11.80 -1.59
N VAL A 365 10.71 11.60 -2.61
CA VAL A 365 10.36 11.79 -4.02
C VAL A 365 10.71 10.51 -4.78
N VAL A 366 9.75 9.95 -5.51
CA VAL A 366 9.97 8.77 -6.37
C VAL A 366 9.42 9.02 -7.76
N ASN A 367 10.29 8.84 -8.76
CA ASN A 367 9.93 8.88 -10.17
C ASN A 367 9.94 7.47 -10.74
N THR A 368 8.90 7.13 -11.50
CA THR A 368 8.76 5.81 -12.12
C THR A 368 8.58 5.98 -13.62
N GLU A 369 9.49 5.39 -14.38
CA GLU A 369 9.49 5.39 -15.84
C GLU A 369 9.32 3.96 -16.34
N SER A 370 8.47 3.77 -17.32
CA SER A 370 8.26 2.48 -17.96
C SER A 370 8.34 2.63 -19.47
N GLY A 371 8.50 1.51 -20.19
CA GLY A 371 8.49 1.52 -21.66
C GLY A 371 7.20 2.09 -22.27
N THR A 372 6.10 2.14 -21.51
CA THR A 372 4.80 2.66 -21.94
C THR A 372 4.54 4.10 -21.50
N GLY A 373 5.40 4.69 -20.66
CA GLY A 373 5.25 6.07 -20.21
C GLY A 373 5.84 6.35 -18.83
N VAL A 374 5.77 7.62 -18.42
CA VAL A 374 6.20 8.10 -17.10
C VAL A 374 4.99 8.18 -16.19
N ALA A 375 5.05 7.50 -15.05
CA ALA A 375 3.99 7.59 -14.06
C ALA A 375 4.11 8.88 -13.25
N PRO A 376 3.00 9.44 -12.70
CA PRO A 376 3.07 10.62 -11.84
C PRO A 376 4.06 10.40 -10.68
N PRO A 377 4.90 11.39 -10.36
CA PRO A 377 5.83 11.29 -9.24
C PRO A 377 5.10 11.05 -7.92
N VAL A 378 5.71 10.27 -7.03
CA VAL A 378 5.23 10.10 -5.65
C VAL A 378 6.02 11.06 -4.77
N GLU A 379 5.32 12.07 -4.26
CA GLU A 379 5.85 12.99 -3.26
C GLU A 379 5.13 12.78 -1.92
N ARG A 380 5.89 12.54 -0.85
CA ARG A 380 5.33 12.26 0.48
C ARG A 380 6.20 12.81 1.59
N ASP A 381 5.55 13.37 2.60
CA ASP A 381 6.19 13.58 3.90
C ASP A 381 6.41 12.24 4.59
N LEU A 382 7.58 12.08 5.18
CA LEU A 382 8.03 10.87 5.86
C LEU A 382 7.98 11.03 7.37
N PRO A 383 7.57 10.00 8.11
CA PRO A 383 7.63 10.04 9.56
C PRO A 383 9.08 9.85 10.07
N PRO A 384 9.38 10.26 11.31
CA PRO A 384 10.72 10.08 11.91
C PRO A 384 11.19 8.61 12.02
N PHE A 385 10.25 7.66 11.93
CA PHE A 385 10.49 6.22 11.96
C PHE A 385 10.57 5.58 10.57
N TYR A 386 10.76 6.39 9.51
CA TYR A 386 11.05 5.88 8.17
C TYR A 386 12.38 5.11 8.13
N LEU A 387 12.35 4.00 7.40
CA LEU A 387 13.45 3.07 7.20
C LEU A 387 13.92 3.16 5.74
N PRO A 388 15.10 3.76 5.48
CA PRO A 388 15.72 3.81 4.16
C PRO A 388 15.91 2.40 3.55
N GLN A 389 15.76 2.27 2.23
CA GLN A 389 15.84 1.03 1.45
C GLN A 389 17.12 0.23 1.71
N ALA A 390 18.28 0.90 1.76
CA ALA A 390 19.54 0.23 2.07
C ALA A 390 19.57 -0.37 3.49
N LEU A 391 18.97 0.31 4.47
CA LEU A 391 18.87 -0.22 5.84
C LEU A 391 17.77 -1.28 5.97
N ALA A 392 16.70 -1.16 5.19
CA ALA A 392 15.64 -2.16 5.06
C ALA A 392 16.19 -3.54 4.65
N TRP A 393 17.20 -3.57 3.78
CA TRP A 393 17.90 -4.80 3.39
C TRP A 393 18.75 -5.41 4.53
N THR A 394 19.47 -4.56 5.26
CA THR A 394 20.37 -4.99 6.34
C THR A 394 19.65 -5.17 7.69
N LEU A 395 18.36 -4.82 7.76
CA LEU A 395 17.55 -4.79 8.98
C LEU A 395 17.64 -6.06 9.82
N PRO A 396 17.54 -7.29 9.27
CA PRO A 396 17.62 -8.51 10.07
C PRO A 396 18.90 -8.62 10.92
N ARG A 397 20.01 -8.03 10.46
CA ARG A 397 21.30 -8.04 11.17
C ARG A 397 21.48 -6.84 12.11
N LEU A 398 20.73 -5.76 11.89
CA LEU A 398 20.75 -4.56 12.73
C LEU A 398 19.97 -4.73 14.03
N LEU A 399 18.93 -5.56 14.02
CA LEU A 399 18.03 -5.79 15.15
C LEU A 399 18.75 -6.46 16.34
N PRO A 400 18.35 -6.16 17.59
CA PRO A 400 18.85 -6.87 18.76
C PRO A 400 18.22 -8.26 18.82
N LEU A 401 19.06 -9.30 18.67
CA LEU A 401 18.63 -10.70 18.53
C LEU A 401 18.43 -11.43 19.87
N ASN A 402 18.85 -10.81 20.98
CA ASN A 402 18.89 -11.43 22.31
C ASN A 402 17.57 -11.33 23.09
N ARG A 403 16.54 -10.70 22.53
CA ARG A 403 15.23 -10.58 23.16
C ARG A 403 14.11 -10.59 22.12
N PRO A 404 12.99 -11.26 22.40
CA PRO A 404 11.84 -11.20 21.51
C PRO A 404 11.24 -9.79 21.60
N THR A 405 11.10 -9.09 20.48
CA THR A 405 10.67 -7.69 20.48
C THR A 405 10.06 -7.30 19.14
N GLY A 406 8.95 -6.57 19.21
CA GLY A 406 8.28 -5.99 18.05
C GLY A 406 8.67 -4.53 17.77
N TYR A 407 8.91 -4.21 16.52
CA TYR A 407 9.21 -2.89 15.99
C TYR A 407 8.19 -2.51 14.90
N LEU A 408 8.08 -1.21 14.66
CA LEU A 408 7.26 -0.64 13.59
C LEU A 408 8.09 0.41 12.85
N PHE A 409 8.20 0.26 11.53
CA PHE A 409 8.88 1.19 10.65
C PHE A 409 7.92 1.73 9.60
N ALA A 410 8.26 2.84 8.95
CA ALA A 410 7.65 3.22 7.68
C ALA A 410 8.64 2.88 6.56
N SER A 411 8.16 2.36 5.43
CA SER A 411 9.02 2.00 4.30
C SER A 411 8.27 2.25 2.99
N TYR A 412 8.96 2.75 1.97
CA TYR A 412 8.37 2.85 0.64
C TYR A 412 8.27 1.45 0.01
N SER A 413 7.08 1.10 -0.46
CA SER A 413 6.81 -0.13 -1.21
C SER A 413 6.74 0.20 -2.70
N PRO A 414 7.69 -0.28 -3.52
CA PRO A 414 7.66 -0.09 -4.98
C PRO A 414 6.37 -0.61 -5.62
N ASP A 415 5.93 -1.81 -5.22
CA ASP A 415 4.75 -2.47 -5.80
C ASP A 415 3.47 -1.64 -5.59
N MET A 416 3.34 -1.03 -4.42
CA MET A 416 2.17 -0.22 -4.05
C MET A 416 2.37 1.29 -4.31
N ARG A 417 3.57 1.70 -4.72
CA ARG A 417 4.00 3.10 -4.90
C ARG A 417 3.60 4.02 -3.74
N GLN A 418 3.72 3.51 -2.51
CA GLN A 418 3.30 4.22 -1.29
C GLN A 418 4.21 3.92 -0.10
N VAL A 419 4.20 4.82 0.89
CA VAL A 419 4.84 4.58 2.18
C VAL A 419 3.89 3.75 3.04
N MET A 420 4.34 2.56 3.43
CA MET A 420 3.56 1.62 4.24
C MET A 420 4.22 1.42 5.61
N LEU A 421 3.40 1.02 6.59
CA LEU A 421 3.90 0.51 7.85
C LEU A 421 4.52 -0.87 7.65
N ARG A 422 5.67 -1.11 8.26
CA ARG A 422 6.40 -2.39 8.24
C ARG A 422 6.52 -2.89 9.67
N TYR A 423 5.82 -3.99 9.96
CA TYR A 423 5.88 -4.65 11.26
C TYR A 423 7.00 -5.66 11.25
N VAL A 424 7.83 -5.62 12.30
CA VAL A 424 8.97 -6.51 12.44
C VAL A 424 8.97 -7.11 13.84
N ASP A 425 8.94 -8.42 13.92
CA ASP A 425 8.88 -9.19 15.17
C ASP A 425 10.13 -10.07 15.27
N VAL A 426 11.02 -9.75 16.21
CA VAL A 426 12.15 -10.62 16.58
C VAL A 426 11.62 -11.70 17.52
N GLY A 427 11.82 -12.97 17.19
CA GLY A 427 11.43 -14.12 18.01
C GLY A 427 12.52 -14.59 18.97
N LEU A 428 12.30 -15.75 19.57
CA LEU A 428 13.30 -16.44 20.39
C LEU A 428 14.17 -17.35 19.51
N GLU A 429 15.44 -17.51 19.89
CA GLU A 429 16.32 -18.49 19.24
C GLU A 429 15.77 -19.91 19.45
N GLY A 430 15.72 -20.69 18.37
CA GLY A 430 15.27 -22.08 18.42
C GLY A 430 15.73 -22.89 17.21
N ASP A 431 15.45 -24.19 17.25
CA ASP A 431 15.70 -25.08 16.12
C ASP A 431 14.68 -24.80 15.01
N THR A 432 15.17 -24.63 13.79
CA THR A 432 14.36 -24.38 12.59
C THR A 432 14.86 -25.22 11.41
N SER A 433 14.05 -25.31 10.35
CA SER A 433 14.43 -25.90 9.08
C SER A 433 14.19 -24.89 7.97
N ILE A 434 15.25 -24.49 7.27
CA ILE A 434 15.18 -23.49 6.20
C ILE A 434 15.61 -24.18 4.91
N GLY A 435 14.65 -24.38 4.00
CA GLY A 435 14.94 -25.02 2.71
C GLY A 435 15.57 -26.42 2.84
N GLY A 436 15.20 -27.16 3.89
CA GLY A 436 15.67 -28.51 4.20
C GLY A 436 16.89 -28.58 5.14
N ILE A 437 17.49 -27.44 5.49
CA ILE A 437 18.67 -27.38 6.36
C ILE A 437 18.21 -27.09 7.79
N LYS A 438 18.53 -28.00 8.72
CA LYS A 438 18.32 -27.77 10.16
C LYS A 438 19.38 -26.83 10.70
N ALA A 439 18.96 -25.78 11.40
CA ALA A 439 19.85 -24.83 12.04
C ALA A 439 19.19 -24.26 13.31
N ARG A 440 20.00 -23.72 14.20
CA ARG A 440 19.52 -22.93 15.35
C ARG A 440 19.56 -21.45 14.96
N ALA A 441 18.42 -20.77 15.04
CA ALA A 441 18.27 -19.43 14.52
C ALA A 441 17.26 -18.61 15.32
N VAL A 442 17.41 -17.28 15.25
CA VAL A 442 16.40 -16.30 15.67
C VAL A 442 15.52 -15.99 14.45
N PRO A 443 14.22 -16.31 14.49
CA PRO A 443 13.30 -15.92 13.44
C PRO A 443 12.95 -14.44 13.60
N ILE A 444 12.96 -13.71 12.48
CA ILE A 444 12.56 -12.30 12.40
C ILE A 444 11.41 -12.24 11.39
N THR A 445 10.19 -12.12 11.88
CA THR A 445 9.00 -12.04 11.05
C THR A 445 8.76 -10.60 10.63
N GLU A 446 8.60 -10.39 9.34
CA GLU A 446 8.35 -9.09 8.73
C GLU A 446 7.06 -9.14 7.91
N ARG A 447 6.26 -8.07 7.97
CA ARG A 447 5.12 -7.84 7.06
C ARG A 447 4.95 -6.36 6.74
N LEU A 448 4.51 -6.07 5.52
CA LEU A 448 4.10 -4.73 5.07
C LEU A 448 2.59 -4.59 5.25
N GLY A 449 2.17 -3.61 6.04
CA GLY A 449 0.81 -3.58 6.56
C GLY A 449 0.58 -4.61 7.66
N ASP A 450 -0.57 -4.52 8.28
CA ASP A 450 -1.06 -5.50 9.25
C ASP A 450 -1.55 -6.79 8.59
N ASP A 451 -2.03 -6.70 7.34
CA ASP A 451 -2.54 -7.78 6.50
C ASP A 451 -1.50 -8.39 5.55
N GLY A 452 -0.29 -7.81 5.48
CA GLY A 452 0.78 -8.28 4.61
C GLY A 452 1.21 -9.71 4.87
N SER A 453 1.52 -10.43 3.78
CA SER A 453 2.06 -11.79 3.84
C SER A 453 3.37 -11.81 4.66
N PRO A 454 3.44 -12.60 5.75
CA PRO A 454 4.61 -12.62 6.60
C PRO A 454 5.79 -13.29 5.90
N THR A 455 6.92 -12.61 5.94
CA THR A 455 8.22 -13.11 5.48
C THR A 455 9.12 -13.28 6.71
N VAL A 456 9.66 -14.48 6.91
CA VAL A 456 10.50 -14.80 8.07
C VAL A 456 11.95 -14.89 7.65
N HIS A 457 12.78 -13.97 8.14
CA HIS A 457 14.22 -14.01 8.02
C HIS A 457 14.81 -14.80 9.18
N TYR A 458 15.84 -15.60 8.92
CA TYR A 458 16.50 -16.41 9.94
C TYR A 458 17.95 -15.97 10.07
N VAL A 459 18.34 -15.64 11.29
CA VAL A 459 19.68 -15.14 11.61
C VAL A 459 20.21 -15.88 12.83
N THR A 460 21.49 -16.23 12.87
CA THR A 460 22.11 -16.77 14.10
C THR A 460 22.21 -15.69 15.17
N MET A 461 22.41 -16.07 16.43
CA MET A 461 22.70 -15.10 17.51
C MET A 461 23.94 -14.23 17.26
N SER A 462 24.87 -14.69 16.41
CA SER A 462 26.05 -13.91 15.98
C SER A 462 25.77 -12.95 14.82
N GLY A 463 24.55 -12.92 14.28
CA GLY A 463 24.19 -12.05 13.16
C GLY A 463 24.43 -12.66 11.77
N GLN A 464 24.77 -13.95 11.66
CA GLN A 464 24.92 -14.61 10.37
C GLN A 464 23.53 -14.87 9.76
N TYR A 465 23.30 -14.37 8.56
CA TYR A 465 22.06 -14.59 7.81
C TYR A 465 22.02 -16.02 7.25
N LEU A 466 20.94 -16.75 7.55
CA LEU A 466 20.75 -18.15 7.15
C LEU A 466 19.76 -18.32 6.00
N GLY A 467 18.95 -17.30 5.73
CA GLY A 467 17.95 -17.30 4.67
C GLY A 467 16.61 -16.75 5.11
N THR A 468 15.67 -16.77 4.19
CA THR A 468 14.33 -16.21 4.35
C THR A 468 13.28 -17.12 3.75
N MET A 469 12.10 -17.15 4.35
CA MET A 469 10.98 -17.96 3.90
C MET A 469 9.67 -17.17 3.98
N ASN A 470 8.88 -17.25 2.93
CA ASN A 470 7.47 -16.84 2.95
C ASN A 470 6.62 -18.09 2.71
N GLN A 471 5.93 -18.56 3.76
CA GLN A 471 5.17 -19.81 3.73
C GLN A 471 3.96 -19.74 2.79
N GLN A 472 3.34 -18.57 2.64
CA GLN A 472 2.15 -18.40 1.80
C GLN A 472 2.48 -18.48 0.31
N THR A 473 3.65 -17.99 -0.09
CA THR A 473 4.10 -18.00 -1.49
C THR A 473 5.02 -19.18 -1.83
N GLY A 474 5.36 -20.02 -0.83
CA GLY A 474 6.31 -21.12 -0.98
C GLY A 474 7.75 -20.68 -1.29
N LEU A 475 8.04 -19.38 -1.17
CA LEU A 475 9.32 -18.80 -1.55
C LEU A 475 10.35 -18.97 -0.43
N VAL A 476 11.53 -19.47 -0.79
CA VAL A 476 12.67 -19.71 0.10
C VAL A 476 13.93 -19.14 -0.54
N ILE A 477 14.62 -18.25 0.18
CA ILE A 477 15.89 -17.66 -0.22
C ILE A 477 16.96 -18.17 0.73
N THR A 478 18.00 -18.83 0.22
CA THR A 478 19.10 -19.36 1.06
C THR A 478 20.46 -18.88 0.55
N PRO A 479 21.42 -18.59 1.44
CA PRO A 479 22.80 -18.36 1.06
C PRO A 479 23.38 -19.52 0.25
N THR A 480 24.26 -19.19 -0.69
CA THR A 480 25.01 -20.12 -1.55
C THR A 480 26.35 -19.47 -1.93
N ASP A 481 27.13 -20.11 -2.76
CA ASP A 481 28.33 -19.53 -3.37
C ASP A 481 28.16 -19.23 -4.87
N ARG A 482 29.10 -18.43 -5.40
CA ARG A 482 29.17 -18.02 -6.80
C ARG A 482 29.24 -19.20 -7.78
N ALA A 483 30.03 -20.24 -7.46
CA ALA A 483 30.22 -21.38 -8.36
C ALA A 483 28.94 -22.22 -8.48
N SER A 484 28.22 -22.39 -7.37
CA SER A 484 26.91 -23.03 -7.34
C SER A 484 25.88 -22.27 -8.18
N LEU A 485 25.84 -20.94 -8.10
CA LEU A 485 24.97 -20.14 -8.97
C LEU A 485 25.32 -20.30 -10.45
N LEU A 486 26.60 -20.21 -10.82
CA LEU A 486 27.05 -20.36 -12.22
C LEU A 486 26.85 -21.79 -12.76
N LYS A 487 26.82 -22.79 -11.88
CA LYS A 487 26.49 -24.17 -12.26
C LYS A 487 25.01 -24.33 -12.63
N ILE A 488 24.11 -23.66 -11.91
CA ILE A 488 22.66 -23.72 -12.16
C ILE A 488 22.27 -22.76 -13.31
N TRP A 489 22.80 -21.54 -13.30
CA TRP A 489 22.55 -20.47 -14.26
C TRP A 489 23.86 -20.04 -14.91
N LYS A 490 24.22 -20.67 -16.04
CA LYS A 490 25.50 -20.44 -16.73
C LYS A 490 25.71 -18.99 -17.19
N ASP A 491 24.62 -18.27 -17.42
CA ASP A 491 24.58 -16.88 -17.85
C ASP A 491 24.26 -15.91 -16.70
N ALA A 492 24.39 -16.35 -15.43
CA ALA A 492 24.13 -15.51 -14.28
C ALA A 492 25.03 -14.26 -14.29
N ASN A 493 24.40 -13.09 -14.23
CA ASN A 493 25.11 -11.82 -14.13
C ASN A 493 25.35 -11.48 -12.65
N LEU A 494 26.54 -11.83 -12.17
CA LEU A 494 26.98 -11.64 -10.79
C LEU A 494 27.96 -10.46 -10.66
N THR A 495 27.70 -9.37 -11.39
CA THR A 495 28.50 -8.13 -11.34
C THR A 495 27.80 -7.07 -10.50
N GLN A 496 28.55 -6.16 -9.89
CA GLN A 496 27.93 -5.07 -9.12
C GLN A 496 27.11 -4.14 -10.04
N PRO A 497 25.86 -3.83 -9.68
CA PRO A 497 25.09 -2.77 -10.34
C PRO A 497 25.80 -1.42 -10.28
N VAL A 498 25.68 -0.67 -11.36
CA VAL A 498 26.10 0.74 -11.46
C VAL A 498 24.83 1.60 -11.34
N PRO A 499 24.86 2.75 -10.63
CA PRO A 499 23.68 3.61 -10.50
C PRO A 499 23.04 3.91 -11.86
N ALA A 500 21.71 3.80 -11.96
CA ALA A 500 20.99 4.07 -13.21
C ALA A 500 21.22 5.51 -13.71
N ALA A 501 21.38 6.46 -12.78
CA ALA A 501 21.66 7.84 -13.11
C ALA A 501 23.00 8.04 -13.85
N ALA A 502 23.99 7.14 -13.68
CA ALA A 502 25.21 7.20 -14.47
C ALA A 502 25.00 6.77 -15.94
N ARG A 503 23.85 6.17 -16.28
CA ARG A 503 23.50 5.72 -17.63
C ARG A 503 22.58 6.69 -18.37
N LEU A 504 21.74 7.40 -17.63
CA LEU A 504 20.95 8.50 -18.18
C LEU A 504 21.93 9.66 -18.37
N GLY A 505 22.29 9.96 -19.62
CA GLY A 505 22.89 11.25 -19.95
C GLY A 505 22.01 12.40 -19.44
N PRO A 506 22.46 13.67 -19.49
CA PRO A 506 21.63 14.81 -19.09
C PRO A 506 20.24 14.65 -19.72
N ALA A 507 19.20 14.62 -18.89
CA ALA A 507 17.83 14.48 -19.36
C ALA A 507 17.63 15.50 -20.50
N PRO A 508 17.05 15.11 -21.64
CA PRO A 508 16.70 16.10 -22.66
C PRO A 508 15.83 17.12 -21.94
N VAL A 509 16.36 18.34 -21.81
CA VAL A 509 15.63 19.46 -21.22
C VAL A 509 14.37 19.55 -22.05
N GLY A 510 13.24 19.12 -21.49
CA GLY A 510 11.94 19.26 -22.14
C GLY A 510 11.83 20.71 -22.61
N PRO A 511 11.28 20.97 -23.81
CA PRO A 511 11.21 22.33 -24.33
C PRO A 511 10.68 23.22 -23.21
N ALA A 512 11.48 24.23 -22.83
CA ALA A 512 11.12 25.15 -21.77
C ALA A 512 9.70 25.61 -22.06
N ALA A 513 8.78 25.39 -21.10
CA ALA A 513 7.40 25.80 -21.25
C ALA A 513 7.40 27.22 -21.81
N GLU A 514 6.93 27.38 -23.05
CA GLU A 514 6.92 28.69 -23.68
C GLU A 514 6.21 29.63 -22.71
N PRO A 515 6.81 30.79 -22.38
CA PRO A 515 6.18 31.73 -21.48
C PRO A 515 4.78 32.01 -22.03
N MET A 516 3.75 31.60 -21.28
CA MET A 516 2.37 31.88 -21.66
C MET A 516 2.27 33.38 -21.93
N GLY A 517 2.08 33.72 -23.20
CA GLY A 517 1.88 35.09 -23.62
C GLY A 517 0.74 35.72 -22.81
N PRO A 518 0.80 37.03 -22.54
CA PRO A 518 -0.23 37.69 -21.75
C PRO A 518 -1.61 37.42 -22.37
N PRO A 519 -2.64 37.19 -21.54
CA PRO A 519 -3.99 36.90 -22.02
C PRO A 519 -4.45 38.03 -22.96
N ALA A 520 -4.86 37.66 -24.17
CA ALA A 520 -5.38 38.59 -25.14
C ALA A 520 -6.62 39.28 -24.55
N MET A 521 -6.50 40.57 -24.22
CA MET A 521 -7.67 41.40 -23.90
C MET A 521 -8.44 41.63 -25.19
N GLY A 522 -9.56 40.92 -25.34
CA GLY A 522 -10.53 41.13 -26.40
C GLY A 522 -11.16 42.51 -26.30
N ARG A 523 -11.28 43.18 -27.46
CA ARG A 523 -12.10 44.38 -27.66
C ARG A 523 -13.54 44.00 -27.95
#